data_AF-A0A845AJ35-F1
#
_entry.id   AF-A0A845AJ35-F1
#
_cell.length_a   1.000
_cell.length_b   1.000
_cell.length_c   1.000
_cell.angle_alpha   90.00
_cell.angle_beta   90.00
_cell.angle_gamma   90.00
#
_symmetry.space_group_name_H-M   'P 1'
#
loop_
_entity.id
_entity.type
_entity.pdbx_description
1 polymer ?
#
loop_
_entity_poly.entity_id
_entity_poly.type
_entity_poly.pdbx_seq_one_letter_code
_entity_poly.pdbx_strand_id
1 'polypeptide(L)'
;MRKKLVLLTGASLAGLAAISWSILGSDVETPDYELISKTGNIEVRSYAPMIVAETTVEGDREEAIQRGFRIIADYIFGSNRSSEKVAMTAPVTQQSSHSIAMTAPVTQQAEGNLWKVRFVMPSKYRMESLPQPVNSQVVLVQVPEKRFAAIRFSGLAGKTSLKNHEAELRQFISENGLESANSPEYAFYNPPWTLPFMRRNEILVELAS
;
A
#
# COMPACT_ATOMS: atom_id res chain seq x y z
N MET A 1 -49.79 -31.53 -31.24
CA MET A 1 -48.59 -32.29 -31.67
C MET A 1 -47.39 -31.77 -30.90
N ARG A 2 -46.68 -32.67 -30.20
CA ARG A 2 -45.49 -32.39 -29.37
C ARG A 2 -44.28 -32.06 -30.25
N LYS A 3 -43.46 -31.08 -29.85
CA LYS A 3 -41.99 -31.15 -29.99
C LYS A 3 -41.35 -30.57 -28.73
N LYS A 4 -40.64 -31.44 -28.00
CA LYS A 4 -39.70 -31.11 -26.91
C LYS A 4 -38.33 -30.78 -27.54
N LEU A 5 -37.62 -29.78 -27.01
CA LEU A 5 -36.15 -29.61 -27.02
C LEU A 5 -35.85 -28.25 -26.36
N VAL A 6 -34.89 -27.99 -25.49
CA VAL A 6 -33.88 -28.77 -24.74
C VAL A 6 -33.42 -27.83 -23.61
N LEU A 7 -33.17 -28.36 -22.42
CA LEU A 7 -32.46 -27.67 -21.35
C LEU A 7 -30.98 -27.53 -21.74
N LEU A 8 -30.47 -26.30 -21.78
CA LEU A 8 -29.04 -26.01 -21.65
C LEU A 8 -28.83 -25.17 -20.41
N THR A 9 -28.43 -25.87 -19.36
CA THR A 9 -27.84 -25.35 -18.13
C THR A 9 -26.48 -24.73 -18.41
N GLY A 10 -26.21 -23.58 -17.79
CA GLY A 10 -24.85 -23.15 -17.43
C GLY A 10 -24.22 -22.08 -18.34
N ALA A 11 -24.15 -20.86 -17.81
CA ALA A 11 -22.95 -20.04 -17.89
C ALA A 11 -23.04 -18.98 -16.78
N SER A 12 -22.31 -19.24 -15.71
CA SER A 12 -21.96 -18.33 -14.63
C SER A 12 -21.38 -17.03 -15.18
N LEU A 13 -22.13 -15.92 -15.05
CA LEU A 13 -21.60 -14.57 -15.14
C LEU A 13 -20.90 -14.24 -13.82
N ALA A 14 -19.74 -14.85 -13.59
CA ALA A 14 -18.71 -14.25 -12.75
C ALA A 14 -18.04 -13.15 -13.58
N GLY A 15 -18.82 -12.10 -13.84
CA GLY A 15 -18.33 -10.87 -14.46
C GLY A 15 -17.63 -10.05 -13.39
N LEU A 16 -16.32 -9.89 -13.57
CA LEU A 16 -15.41 -9.00 -12.85
C LEU A 16 -16.08 -7.68 -12.46
N ALA A 17 -16.61 -7.63 -11.25
CA ALA A 17 -16.98 -6.40 -10.59
C ALA A 17 -15.73 -5.87 -9.87
N ALA A 18 -14.74 -5.43 -10.64
CA ALA A 18 -13.78 -4.44 -10.17
C ALA A 18 -14.56 -3.12 -10.01
N ILE A 19 -15.40 -3.07 -8.97
CA ILE A 19 -16.08 -1.85 -8.56
C ILE A 19 -15.01 -1.07 -7.81
N SER A 20 -14.19 -0.34 -8.58
CA SER A 20 -13.36 0.73 -8.07
C SER A 20 -14.32 1.69 -7.35
N TRP A 21 -14.27 1.69 -6.02
CA TRP A 21 -15.12 2.55 -5.19
C TRP A 21 -14.60 3.99 -5.26
N SER A 22 -14.64 4.59 -6.45
CA SER A 22 -14.14 5.93 -6.76
C SER A 22 -15.17 7.02 -6.45
N ILE A 23 -15.86 6.90 -5.32
CA ILE A 23 -16.79 7.91 -4.84
C ILE A 23 -16.29 8.34 -3.45
N LEU A 24 -15.68 9.54 -3.40
CA LEU A 24 -15.16 10.32 -2.26
C LEU A 24 -13.66 10.24 -1.86
N GLY A 25 -12.78 9.57 -2.62
CA GLY A 25 -11.33 9.53 -2.34
C GLY A 25 -10.50 10.35 -3.32
N SER A 26 -9.40 10.96 -2.86
CA SER A 26 -8.40 11.65 -3.69
C SER A 26 -7.99 10.84 -4.93
N ASP A 27 -7.73 11.52 -6.05
CA ASP A 27 -7.31 10.99 -7.36
C ASP A 27 -5.87 10.42 -7.35
N VAL A 28 -5.56 9.68 -6.29
CA VAL A 28 -4.24 9.19 -5.92
C VAL A 28 -4.26 7.68 -6.15
N GLU A 29 -3.31 7.20 -6.94
CA GLU A 29 -3.18 5.79 -7.30
C GLU A 29 -3.07 4.91 -6.05
N THR A 30 -3.74 3.75 -6.07
CA THR A 30 -3.62 2.73 -5.02
C THR A 30 -3.14 1.41 -5.60
N PRO A 31 -2.38 0.59 -4.86
CA PRO A 31 -1.93 -0.71 -5.35
C PRO A 31 -3.12 -1.60 -5.69
N ASP A 32 -3.14 -2.12 -6.91
CA ASP A 32 -4.12 -3.11 -7.33
C ASP A 32 -3.92 -4.43 -6.58
N TYR A 33 -5.02 -5.11 -6.30
CA TYR A 33 -5.01 -6.43 -5.69
C TYR A 33 -6.12 -7.31 -6.21
N GLU A 34 -5.89 -8.61 -6.16
CA GLU A 34 -6.93 -9.63 -6.35
C GLU A 34 -7.60 -9.91 -5.02
N LEU A 35 -8.95 -9.83 -4.99
CA LEU A 35 -9.72 -10.20 -3.81
C LEU A 35 -9.91 -11.72 -3.77
N ILE A 36 -9.34 -12.37 -2.75
CA ILE A 36 -9.44 -13.82 -2.54
C ILE A 36 -10.70 -14.15 -1.73
N SER A 37 -10.96 -13.42 -0.65
CA SER A 37 -12.16 -13.60 0.17
C SER A 37 -12.51 -12.35 0.95
N LYS A 38 -13.77 -12.25 1.39
CA LYS A 38 -14.27 -11.12 2.17
C LYS A 38 -15.28 -11.57 3.22
N THR A 39 -15.08 -11.12 4.44
CA THR A 39 -16.00 -11.33 5.57
C THR A 39 -16.17 -10.01 6.31
N GLY A 40 -17.32 -9.38 6.16
CA GLY A 40 -17.57 -8.06 6.74
C GLY A 40 -16.61 -6.99 6.21
N ASN A 41 -15.83 -6.40 7.11
CA ASN A 41 -14.80 -5.39 6.83
C ASN A 41 -13.39 -5.99 6.69
N ILE A 42 -13.25 -7.31 6.74
CA ILE A 42 -11.98 -8.02 6.57
C ILE A 42 -11.94 -8.66 5.17
N GLU A 43 -10.81 -8.49 4.49
CA GLU A 43 -10.55 -9.03 3.16
C GLU A 43 -9.23 -9.80 3.16
N VAL A 44 -9.20 -10.94 2.47
CA VAL A 44 -7.95 -11.59 2.08
C VAL A 44 -7.66 -11.20 0.64
N ARG A 45 -6.48 -10.64 0.40
CA ARG A 45 -6.09 -10.03 -0.88
C ARG A 45 -4.73 -10.53 -1.32
N SER A 46 -4.51 -10.65 -2.63
CA SER A 46 -3.18 -10.85 -3.23
C SER A 46 -2.72 -9.58 -3.94
N TYR A 47 -1.57 -9.05 -3.57
CA TYR A 47 -0.96 -7.90 -4.24
C TYR A 47 0.09 -8.38 -5.22
N ALA A 48 0.01 -7.87 -6.45
CA ALA A 48 1.05 -8.06 -7.45
C ALA A 48 2.39 -7.46 -6.98
N PRO A 49 3.52 -7.88 -7.58
CA PRO A 49 4.81 -7.27 -7.28
C PRO A 49 4.78 -5.75 -7.46
N MET A 50 5.33 -5.02 -6.51
CA MET A 50 5.33 -3.56 -6.50
C MET A 50 6.69 -3.02 -6.04
N ILE A 51 6.98 -1.78 -6.41
CA ILE A 51 8.18 -1.08 -5.92
C ILE A 51 7.76 -0.14 -4.81
N VAL A 52 8.50 -0.13 -3.72
CA VAL A 52 8.30 0.79 -2.60
C VAL A 52 9.55 1.65 -2.40
N ALA A 53 9.34 2.90 -2.04
CA ALA A 53 10.37 3.69 -1.36
C ALA A 53 10.15 3.51 0.14
N GLU A 54 11.19 3.10 0.85
CA GLU A 54 11.12 2.86 2.29
C GLU A 54 12.24 3.59 3.04
N THR A 55 11.93 3.94 4.28
CA THR A 55 12.90 4.46 5.24
C THR A 55 12.59 3.89 6.61
N THR A 56 13.64 3.72 7.43
CA THR A 56 13.51 3.20 8.79
C THR A 56 13.94 4.26 9.78
N VAL A 57 13.08 4.58 10.74
CA VAL A 57 13.29 5.62 11.73
C VAL A 57 13.08 5.05 13.12
N GLU A 58 14.04 5.30 14.03
CA GLU A 58 13.91 4.92 15.43
C GLU A 58 13.01 5.90 16.20
N GLY A 59 12.30 5.40 17.22
CA GLY A 59 11.65 6.19 18.26
C GLY A 59 10.18 5.88 18.46
N ASP A 60 9.51 6.74 19.22
CA ASP A 60 8.08 6.63 19.42
C ASP A 60 7.32 6.71 18.10
N ARG A 61 6.28 5.88 17.97
CA ARG A 61 5.49 5.71 16.75
C ARG A 61 5.18 7.03 16.06
N GLU A 62 4.54 7.95 16.76
CA GLU A 62 4.02 9.19 16.16
C GLU A 62 5.14 10.09 15.62
N GLU A 63 6.27 10.18 16.33
CA GLU A 63 7.42 10.98 15.89
C GLU A 63 8.16 10.28 14.74
N ALA A 64 8.37 8.98 14.85
CA ALA A 64 9.07 8.19 13.85
C ALA A 64 8.32 8.19 12.50
N ILE A 65 6.99 8.06 12.52
CA ILE A 65 6.15 8.16 11.30
C ILE A 65 6.25 9.55 10.68
N GLN A 66 6.15 10.61 11.49
CA GLN A 66 6.23 11.99 10.96
C GLN A 66 7.59 12.25 10.31
N ARG A 67 8.68 11.81 10.93
CA ARG A 67 10.03 11.90 10.36
C ARG A 67 10.17 11.06 9.10
N GLY A 68 9.74 9.80 9.13
CA GLY A 68 9.82 8.90 7.99
C GLY A 68 9.01 9.40 6.80
N PHE A 69 7.80 9.92 7.04
CA PHE A 69 6.98 10.54 6.00
C PHE A 69 7.68 11.76 5.37
N ARG A 70 8.32 12.63 6.17
CA ARG A 70 9.08 13.78 5.64
C ARG A 70 10.24 13.32 4.76
N ILE A 71 11.03 12.34 5.21
CA ILE A 71 12.16 11.79 4.44
C ILE A 71 11.68 11.26 3.08
N ILE A 72 10.59 10.50 3.05
CA ILE A 72 10.02 9.96 1.81
C ILE A 72 9.38 11.05 0.95
N ALA A 73 8.68 12.00 1.55
CA ALA A 73 8.09 13.14 0.83
C ALA A 73 9.17 13.99 0.16
N ASP A 74 10.29 14.24 0.84
CA ASP A 74 11.43 14.99 0.26
C ASP A 74 11.96 14.28 -1.00
N TYR A 75 12.09 12.95 -0.96
CA TYR A 75 12.44 12.16 -2.15
C TYR A 75 11.39 12.31 -3.26
N ILE A 76 10.11 12.16 -2.95
CA ILE A 76 9.01 12.22 -3.92
C ILE A 76 8.92 13.62 -4.57
N PHE A 77 9.14 14.70 -3.82
CA PHE A 77 8.99 16.07 -4.31
C PHE A 77 10.26 16.69 -4.88
N GLY A 78 11.35 15.91 -5.02
CA GLY A 78 12.50 16.32 -5.84
C GLY A 78 13.87 16.23 -5.19
N SER A 79 14.02 15.69 -3.98
CA SER A 79 15.32 15.34 -3.39
C SER A 79 15.86 14.03 -3.97
N ASN A 80 15.94 13.99 -5.30
CA ASN A 80 16.35 12.84 -6.10
C ASN A 80 17.13 13.31 -7.33
N ARG A 81 17.87 12.38 -7.94
CA ARG A 81 18.61 12.60 -9.18
C ARG A 81 17.96 11.78 -10.28
N SER A 82 17.49 12.43 -11.34
CA SER A 82 16.95 11.73 -12.51
C SER A 82 17.92 10.66 -13.02
N SER A 83 17.37 9.51 -13.40
CA SER A 83 18.14 8.43 -14.03
C SER A 83 18.32 8.62 -15.54
N GLU A 84 17.87 9.73 -16.11
CA GLU A 84 18.20 10.07 -17.50
C GLU A 84 19.71 10.05 -17.69
N LYS A 85 20.18 9.12 -18.54
CA LYS A 85 21.57 9.03 -18.96
C LYS A 85 21.92 10.34 -19.64
N VAL A 86 22.53 11.26 -18.91
CA VAL A 86 23.26 12.39 -19.51
C VAL A 86 24.39 11.75 -20.31
N ALA A 87 24.18 11.62 -21.62
CA ALA A 87 25.23 11.26 -22.56
C ALA A 87 26.45 12.16 -22.28
N MET A 88 27.63 11.55 -22.26
CA MET A 88 28.90 12.18 -21.87
C MET A 88 29.28 13.39 -22.74
N THR A 89 28.68 14.55 -22.50
CA THR A 89 29.09 15.81 -23.09
C THR A 89 29.08 16.91 -22.03
N ALA A 90 30.24 17.50 -21.80
CA ALA A 90 30.41 18.66 -20.94
C ALA A 90 29.79 19.94 -21.57
N PRO A 91 29.37 20.94 -20.78
CA PRO A 91 29.42 21.02 -19.32
C PRO A 91 28.20 20.37 -18.66
N VAL A 92 28.40 19.76 -17.48
CA VAL A 92 27.33 19.16 -16.67
C VAL A 92 26.53 20.27 -15.98
N THR A 93 25.62 20.88 -16.73
CA THR A 93 24.62 21.82 -16.22
C THR A 93 23.48 21.04 -15.56
N GLN A 94 23.27 21.30 -14.26
CA GLN A 94 22.11 20.94 -13.42
C GLN A 94 21.66 19.46 -13.44
N GLN A 95 21.92 18.74 -12.33
CA GLN A 95 21.20 17.50 -12.04
C GLN A 95 19.70 17.81 -11.93
N SER A 96 18.90 17.36 -12.91
CA SER A 96 17.46 17.57 -12.91
C SER A 96 16.81 16.71 -11.82
N SER A 97 16.15 17.35 -10.85
CA SER A 97 15.24 16.69 -9.92
C SER A 97 13.91 16.35 -10.61
N HIS A 98 13.27 15.26 -10.21
CA HIS A 98 11.97 14.85 -10.79
C HIS A 98 10.93 14.65 -9.69
N SER A 99 9.75 15.26 -9.84
CA SER A 99 8.63 15.03 -8.92
C SER A 99 7.90 13.73 -9.26
N ILE A 100 7.69 12.87 -8.28
CA ILE A 100 6.97 11.61 -8.40
C ILE A 100 5.51 11.85 -7.97
N ALA A 101 4.56 11.27 -8.71
CA ALA A 101 3.15 11.34 -8.33
C ALA A 101 2.92 10.57 -7.02
N MET A 102 2.10 11.13 -6.14
CA MET A 102 1.75 10.45 -4.90
C MET A 102 0.86 9.23 -5.17
N THR A 103 1.01 8.18 -4.38
CA THR A 103 0.11 7.03 -4.23
C THR A 103 -0.44 6.96 -2.80
N ALA A 104 -1.40 6.08 -2.58
CA ALA A 104 -1.92 5.74 -1.26
C ALA A 104 -2.07 4.21 -1.17
N PRO A 105 -1.88 3.60 0.01
CA PRO A 105 -1.62 4.22 1.30
C PRO A 105 -0.13 4.50 1.56
N VAL A 106 0.15 5.32 2.56
CA VAL A 106 1.43 5.27 3.28
C VAL A 106 1.33 4.11 4.28
N THR A 107 2.25 3.15 4.21
CA THR A 107 2.29 2.04 5.18
C THR A 107 3.38 2.24 6.21
N GLN A 108 3.14 1.70 7.40
CA GLN A 108 4.08 1.76 8.51
C GLN A 108 4.06 0.46 9.30
N GLN A 109 5.24 -0.06 9.58
CA GLN A 109 5.44 -1.36 10.22
C GLN A 109 6.46 -1.22 11.34
N ALA A 110 6.18 -1.86 12.48
CA ALA A 110 7.07 -1.83 13.64
C ALA A 110 8.05 -3.01 13.60
N GLU A 111 9.30 -2.73 13.97
CA GLU A 111 10.38 -3.68 14.20
C GLU A 111 11.14 -3.27 15.47
N GLY A 112 10.62 -3.67 16.64
CA GLY A 112 11.13 -3.19 17.94
C GLY A 112 10.85 -1.69 18.12
N ASN A 113 11.91 -0.90 18.34
CA ASN A 113 11.84 0.57 18.42
C ASN A 113 12.00 1.26 17.05
N LEU A 114 12.09 0.48 15.97
CA LEU A 114 12.23 0.98 14.61
C LEU A 114 10.88 0.97 13.90
N TRP A 115 10.61 2.04 13.16
CA TRP A 115 9.44 2.20 12.32
C TRP A 115 9.86 2.28 10.87
N LYS A 116 9.44 1.29 10.09
CA LYS A 116 9.59 1.29 8.64
C LYS A 116 8.41 1.99 8.03
N VAL A 117 8.66 3.08 7.30
CA VAL A 117 7.64 3.86 6.59
C VAL A 117 7.82 3.63 5.10
N ARG A 118 6.75 3.23 4.41
CA ARG A 118 6.78 2.89 2.99
C ARG A 118 5.80 3.71 2.18
N PHE A 119 6.19 3.95 0.94
CA PHE A 119 5.36 4.54 -0.09
C PHE A 119 5.44 3.69 -1.35
N VAL A 120 4.28 3.27 -1.86
CA VAL A 120 4.24 2.49 -3.10
C VAL A 120 4.54 3.43 -4.27
N MET A 121 5.43 3.04 -5.17
CA MET A 121 5.72 3.83 -6.37
C MET A 121 4.56 3.69 -7.36
N PRO A 122 4.19 4.76 -8.09
CA PRO A 122 3.22 4.66 -9.17
C PRO A 122 3.58 3.56 -10.17
N SER A 123 2.59 2.79 -10.63
CA SER A 123 2.75 1.62 -11.50
C SER A 123 3.46 1.91 -12.82
N LYS A 124 3.48 3.17 -13.27
CA LYS A 124 4.23 3.59 -14.46
C LYS A 124 5.75 3.44 -14.32
N TYR A 125 6.27 3.40 -13.10
CA TYR A 125 7.70 3.32 -12.84
C TYR A 125 8.19 1.87 -12.80
N ARG A 126 9.35 1.67 -13.43
CA ARG A 126 10.23 0.49 -13.24
C ARG A 126 11.41 0.86 -12.35
N MET A 127 12.07 -0.14 -11.77
CA MET A 127 13.19 0.07 -10.84
C MET A 127 14.31 0.94 -11.45
N GLU A 128 14.59 0.74 -12.73
CA GLU A 128 15.65 1.45 -13.47
C GLU A 128 15.24 2.87 -13.85
N SER A 129 13.93 3.13 -13.94
CA SER A 129 13.38 4.44 -14.32
C SER A 129 13.16 5.37 -13.12
N LEU A 130 13.23 4.85 -11.89
CA LEU A 130 13.09 5.67 -10.70
C LEU A 130 14.31 6.57 -10.52
N PRO A 131 14.11 7.86 -10.18
CA PRO A 131 15.22 8.73 -9.88
C PRO A 131 15.92 8.22 -8.61
N GLN A 132 17.25 8.33 -8.58
CA GLN A 132 18.03 7.84 -7.47
C GLN A 132 17.85 8.77 -6.25
N PRO A 133 17.55 8.25 -5.05
CA PRO A 133 17.47 9.08 -3.87
C PRO A 133 18.78 9.83 -3.60
N VAL A 134 18.68 11.11 -3.19
CA VAL A 134 19.84 11.86 -2.70
C VAL A 134 20.15 11.49 -1.25
N ASN A 135 19.11 11.29 -0.44
CA ASN A 135 19.21 10.84 0.94
C ASN A 135 19.40 9.31 0.98
N SER A 136 20.50 8.85 1.57
CA SER A 136 20.80 7.41 1.73
C SER A 136 19.86 6.67 2.69
N GLN A 137 19.04 7.39 3.46
CA GLN A 137 18.00 6.81 4.31
C GLN A 137 16.77 6.33 3.51
N VAL A 138 16.66 6.72 2.24
CA VAL A 138 15.61 6.25 1.34
C VAL A 138 16.15 5.10 0.52
N VAL A 139 15.51 3.94 0.65
CA VAL A 139 15.85 2.73 -0.09
C VAL A 139 14.68 2.38 -1.00
N LEU A 140 14.98 2.10 -2.27
CA LEU A 140 14.01 1.57 -3.22
C LEU A 140 14.06 0.04 -3.16
N VAL A 141 12.92 -0.59 -2.95
CA VAL A 141 12.81 -2.04 -2.76
C VAL A 141 11.71 -2.60 -3.66
N GLN A 142 12.01 -3.71 -4.32
CA GLN A 142 10.99 -4.50 -5.01
C GLN A 142 10.37 -5.48 -4.01
N VAL A 143 9.08 -5.31 -3.76
CA VAL A 143 8.26 -6.23 -2.98
C VAL A 143 7.68 -7.26 -3.97
N PRO A 144 7.94 -8.56 -3.78
CA PRO A 144 7.36 -9.59 -4.63
C PRO A 144 5.85 -9.70 -4.40
N GLU A 145 5.19 -10.62 -5.11
CA GLU A 145 3.79 -10.93 -4.84
C GLU A 145 3.61 -11.34 -3.38
N LYS A 146 2.59 -10.78 -2.72
CA LYS A 146 2.32 -11.00 -1.30
C LYS A 146 0.83 -11.09 -1.03
N ARG A 147 0.44 -12.01 -0.16
CA ARG A 147 -0.93 -12.17 0.32
C ARG A 147 -1.08 -11.51 1.69
N PHE A 148 -2.18 -10.79 1.87
CA PHE A 148 -2.49 -10.11 3.13
C PHE A 148 -3.93 -10.39 3.55
N ALA A 149 -4.14 -10.55 4.86
CA ALA A 149 -5.43 -10.27 5.46
C ALA A 149 -5.47 -8.79 5.86
N ALA A 150 -6.52 -8.09 5.49
CA ALA A 150 -6.66 -6.65 5.70
C ALA A 150 -8.01 -6.32 6.34
N ILE A 151 -8.00 -5.59 7.47
CA ILE A 151 -9.21 -5.04 8.09
C ILE A 151 -9.32 -3.54 7.78
N ARG A 152 -10.50 -3.11 7.31
CA ARG A 152 -10.80 -1.70 7.05
C ARG A 152 -11.65 -1.10 8.19
N PHE A 153 -11.30 0.13 8.58
CA PHE A 153 -12.05 0.89 9.56
C PHE A 153 -11.94 2.40 9.30
N SER A 154 -12.79 3.19 9.96
CA SER A 154 -12.82 4.65 9.91
C SER A 154 -12.60 5.27 11.29
N GLY A 155 -12.47 6.60 11.36
CA GLY A 155 -12.20 7.30 12.61
C GLY A 155 -10.72 7.57 12.87
N LEU A 156 -10.39 7.86 14.12
CA LEU A 156 -9.02 8.14 14.57
C LEU A 156 -8.22 6.84 14.75
N ALA A 157 -7.02 6.81 14.18
CA ALA A 157 -6.09 5.69 14.26
C ALA A 157 -5.13 5.81 15.46
N GLY A 158 -5.69 6.02 16.65
CA GLY A 158 -4.95 6.04 17.92
C GLY A 158 -4.59 4.63 18.41
N LYS A 159 -3.69 4.54 19.40
CA LYS A 159 -3.18 3.27 19.95
C LYS A 159 -4.28 2.24 20.28
N THR A 160 -5.34 2.66 20.96
CA THR A 160 -6.47 1.79 21.33
C THR A 160 -7.24 1.28 20.12
N SER A 161 -7.55 2.17 19.16
CA SER A 161 -8.27 1.80 17.94
C SER A 161 -7.49 0.79 17.13
N LEU A 162 -6.19 1.03 16.93
CA LEU A 162 -5.29 0.11 16.22
C LEU A 162 -5.22 -1.25 16.90
N LYS A 163 -5.03 -1.27 18.23
CA LYS A 163 -4.97 -2.51 19.01
C LYS A 163 -6.24 -3.36 18.88
N ASN A 164 -7.41 -2.72 18.91
CA ASN A 164 -8.69 -3.44 18.83
C ASN A 164 -8.90 -4.07 17.45
N HIS A 165 -8.69 -3.30 16.37
CA HIS A 165 -8.84 -3.82 15.00
C HIS A 165 -7.74 -4.84 14.65
N GLU A 166 -6.53 -4.70 15.21
CA GLU A 166 -5.48 -5.71 15.06
C GLU A 166 -5.89 -7.01 15.73
N ALA A 167 -6.44 -6.95 16.94
CA ALA A 167 -6.92 -8.14 17.65
C ALA A 167 -8.05 -8.84 16.86
N GLU A 168 -8.99 -8.07 16.33
CA GLU A 168 -10.07 -8.58 15.47
C GLU A 168 -9.51 -9.27 14.20
N LEU A 169 -8.56 -8.63 13.52
CA LEU A 169 -7.92 -9.21 12.34
C LEU A 169 -7.16 -10.50 12.68
N ARG A 170 -6.42 -10.53 13.79
CA ARG A 170 -5.70 -11.73 14.24
C ARG A 170 -6.64 -12.86 14.61
N GLN A 171 -7.76 -12.55 15.25
CA GLN A 171 -8.80 -13.54 15.54
C GLN A 171 -9.34 -14.13 14.25
N PHE A 172 -9.69 -13.31 13.26
CA PHE A 172 -10.12 -13.78 11.94
C PHE A 172 -9.09 -14.70 11.28
N ILE A 173 -7.80 -14.32 11.29
CA ILE A 173 -6.71 -15.12 10.73
C ILE A 173 -6.67 -16.50 11.41
N SER A 174 -6.72 -16.54 12.74
CA SER A 174 -6.68 -17.79 13.51
C SER A 174 -7.91 -18.67 13.25
N GLU A 175 -9.11 -18.09 13.22
CA GLU A 175 -10.36 -18.85 13.02
C GLU A 175 -10.47 -19.45 11.62
N ASN A 176 -9.79 -18.87 10.63
CA ASN A 176 -9.75 -19.35 9.26
C ASN A 176 -8.54 -20.26 8.96
N GLY A 177 -7.76 -20.64 9.99
CA GLY A 177 -6.58 -21.50 9.83
C GLY A 177 -5.48 -20.86 8.98
N LEU A 178 -5.41 -19.53 8.95
CA LEU A 178 -4.38 -18.77 8.24
C LEU A 178 -3.20 -18.50 9.19
N GLU A 179 -1.99 -18.39 8.64
CA GLU A 179 -0.79 -18.09 9.42
C GLU A 179 -0.25 -16.69 9.10
N SER A 180 0.20 -15.96 10.12
CA SER A 180 0.81 -14.63 9.97
C SER A 180 2.31 -14.77 9.74
N ALA A 181 2.85 -14.11 8.71
CA ALA A 181 4.28 -14.11 8.44
C ALA A 181 5.05 -13.05 9.25
N ASN A 182 4.47 -11.85 9.40
CA ASN A 182 5.16 -10.67 9.91
C ASN A 182 4.31 -9.81 10.88
N SER A 183 4.92 -8.77 11.45
CA SER A 183 4.23 -7.74 12.22
C SER A 183 3.23 -6.97 11.34
N PRO A 184 2.15 -6.40 11.92
CA PRO A 184 1.10 -5.77 11.14
C PRO A 184 1.61 -4.48 10.49
N GLU A 185 1.12 -4.21 9.29
CA GLU A 185 1.29 -2.93 8.60
C GLU A 185 0.05 -2.07 8.81
N TYR A 186 0.25 -0.82 9.23
CA TYR A 186 -0.84 0.16 9.28
C TYR A 186 -0.80 1.02 8.03
N ALA A 187 -1.92 1.08 7.32
CA ALA A 187 -2.07 1.77 6.05
C ALA A 187 -3.02 2.96 6.19
N PHE A 188 -2.51 4.15 5.89
CA PHE A 188 -3.25 5.40 5.97
C PHE A 188 -3.42 6.02 4.59
N TYR A 189 -4.68 6.18 4.17
CA TYR A 189 -5.03 6.60 2.82
C TYR A 189 -5.33 8.09 2.71
N ASN A 190 -5.67 8.73 3.83
CA ASN A 190 -6.18 10.08 3.83
C ASN A 190 -5.19 11.06 4.47
N PRO A 191 -5.16 12.30 3.96
CA PRO A 191 -4.37 13.36 4.56
C PRO A 191 -4.90 13.79 5.94
N PRO A 192 -4.09 14.49 6.74
CA PRO A 192 -4.43 14.83 8.13
C PRO A 192 -5.65 15.74 8.28
N TRP A 193 -6.04 16.49 7.24
CA TRP A 193 -7.23 17.38 7.24
C TRP A 193 -8.55 16.66 6.96
N THR A 194 -8.54 15.39 6.53
CA THR A 194 -9.77 14.62 6.32
C THR A 194 -10.51 14.41 7.64
N LEU A 195 -11.83 14.63 7.66
CA LEU A 195 -12.66 14.43 8.85
C LEU A 195 -12.58 12.96 9.33
N PRO A 196 -12.48 12.69 10.65
CA PRO A 196 -12.18 11.35 11.15
C PRO A 196 -13.09 10.24 10.63
N PHE A 197 -14.42 10.46 10.61
CA PHE A 197 -15.39 9.45 10.14
C PHE A 197 -15.34 9.21 8.62
N MET A 198 -14.68 10.09 7.86
CA MET A 198 -14.46 9.93 6.42
C MET A 198 -13.09 9.28 6.11
N ARG A 199 -12.24 9.08 7.11
CA ARG A 199 -10.94 8.43 6.90
C ARG A 199 -11.11 6.94 6.63
N ARG A 200 -10.29 6.43 5.72
CA ARG A 200 -10.02 5.02 5.49
C ARG A 200 -8.67 4.71 6.12
N ASN A 201 -8.71 3.82 7.09
CA ASN A 201 -7.52 3.22 7.69
C ASN A 201 -7.62 1.71 7.46
N GLU A 202 -6.48 1.06 7.26
CA GLU A 202 -6.39 -0.39 7.19
C GLU A 202 -5.26 -0.91 8.06
N ILE A 203 -5.44 -2.12 8.58
CA ILE A 203 -4.37 -2.93 9.15
C ILE A 203 -4.21 -4.13 8.25
N LEU A 204 -2.99 -4.40 7.80
CA LEU A 204 -2.66 -5.54 6.96
C LEU A 204 -1.73 -6.47 7.74
N VAL A 205 -1.97 -7.77 7.65
CA VAL A 205 -1.08 -8.81 8.15
C VAL A 205 -0.72 -9.70 6.98
N GLU A 206 0.58 -9.77 6.68
CA GLU A 206 1.11 -10.67 5.65
C GLU A 206 0.82 -12.11 6.07
N LEU A 207 0.29 -12.89 5.13
CA LEU A 207 0.00 -14.31 5.35
C LEU A 207 1.20 -15.15 4.90
N ALA A 208 1.51 -16.20 5.67
CA ALA A 208 2.46 -17.21 5.24
C ALA A 208 1.92 -17.93 3.99
N SER A 209 2.84 -18.27 3.08
CA SER A 209 2.52 -18.97 1.82
C SER A 209 2.12 -20.42 2.06
#